data_AF-A0AAV0NA83-F1
#
_entry.id   AF-A0AAV0NA83-F1
#
_cell.length_a   1.000
_cell.length_b   1.000
_cell.length_c   1.000
_cell.angle_alpha   90.00
_cell.angle_beta   90.00
_cell.angle_gamma   90.00
#
_symmetry.space_group_name_H-M   'P 1'
#
loop_
_entity.id
_entity.type
_entity.pdbx_description
1 polymer ?
#
loop_
_entity_poly.entity_id
_entity_poly.type
_entity_poly.pdbx_seq_one_letter_code
_entity_poly.pdbx_strand_id
1 'polypeptide(L)'
;KEYPDLGDEELYRRARVVTSAVIAKIHTIDWTVELLKTDTLLAAMRANWYGLLGKWFKDTFGHIGNDILGGIVGMKKSENHGVPYSLTEEFVSVYRLHPLLPDEFLIRDISSSTDDEESAASKESLPVAGLIGSKGDKALSEIGFTKQMVSMGHQACGALELWNYPNWLREVVPQDPDGRDRPDLVDLPALEVFRDRERKVARYNDFRRQMLMIPISKWGDLTDDQEAIQVLTEVYGDQIEELDLLIGLMAERKIKGFAISETAFFIFLIMATRRLEADRFFTSHYGEETYTKKGLEWVDTTESLRQVIDRHYPEMTKKWMNSASAFSVWDAPPQSEKHVPLYLRIP
;
A
#
# COMPACT_ATOMS: atom_id res chain seq x y z
N LYS A 1 12.60 20.60 -22.84
CA LYS A 1 11.72 20.79 -24.02
C LYS A 1 10.83 22.01 -23.82
N GLU A 2 9.91 22.00 -22.85
CA GLU A 2 8.99 23.12 -22.60
C GLU A 2 9.64 24.32 -21.88
N TYR A 3 10.69 24.05 -21.09
CA TYR A 3 11.43 25.07 -20.35
C TYR A 3 12.94 24.91 -20.65
N PRO A 4 13.44 25.44 -21.79
CA PRO A 4 14.81 25.22 -22.24
C PRO A 4 15.87 25.93 -21.38
N ASP A 5 15.47 26.96 -20.62
CA ASP A 5 16.38 27.77 -19.81
C ASP A 5 16.69 27.15 -18.43
N LEU A 6 16.01 26.06 -18.05
CA LEU A 6 16.22 25.39 -16.77
C LEU A 6 17.53 24.59 -16.78
N GLY A 7 18.39 24.84 -15.80
CA GLY A 7 19.58 24.03 -15.52
C GLY A 7 19.23 22.70 -14.83
N ASP A 8 20.23 21.81 -14.71
CA ASP A 8 20.09 20.46 -14.16
C ASP A 8 19.43 20.44 -12.76
N GLU A 9 19.93 21.24 -11.82
CA GLU A 9 19.39 21.28 -10.45
C GLU A 9 17.92 21.74 -10.41
N GLU A 10 17.53 22.67 -11.29
CA GLU A 10 16.14 23.11 -11.34
C GLU A 10 15.25 22.03 -11.96
N LEU A 11 15.70 21.39 -13.04
CA LEU A 11 15.01 20.24 -13.63
C LEU A 11 14.82 19.12 -12.61
N TYR A 12 15.87 18.77 -11.87
CA TYR A 12 15.81 17.78 -10.79
C TYR A 12 14.76 18.14 -9.73
N ARG A 13 14.77 19.39 -9.24
CA ARG A 13 13.81 19.85 -8.21
C ARG A 13 12.37 19.77 -8.70
N ARG A 14 12.09 20.23 -9.93
CA ARG A 14 10.73 20.17 -10.51
C ARG A 14 10.29 18.71 -10.76
N ALA A 15 11.17 17.90 -11.33
CA ALA A 15 10.87 16.49 -11.59
C ALA A 15 10.65 15.70 -10.29
N ARG A 16 11.43 15.98 -9.24
CA ARG A 16 11.27 15.32 -7.93
C ARG A 16 9.91 15.58 -7.31
N VAL A 17 9.46 16.84 -7.26
CA VAL A 17 8.16 17.18 -6.66
C VAL A 17 7.00 16.59 -7.47
N VAL A 18 7.09 16.57 -8.80
CA VAL A 18 6.10 15.94 -9.69
C VAL A 18 6.06 14.44 -9.45
N THR A 19 7.20 13.76 -9.48
CA THR A 19 7.28 12.30 -9.30
C THR A 19 6.80 11.89 -7.91
N SER A 20 7.19 12.61 -6.84
CA SER A 20 6.70 12.31 -5.49
C SER A 20 5.19 12.52 -5.37
N ALA A 21 4.63 13.52 -6.04
CA ALA A 21 3.20 13.74 -6.03
C ALA A 21 2.42 12.68 -6.81
N VAL A 22 2.96 12.21 -7.94
CA VAL A 22 2.41 11.05 -8.67
C VAL A 22 2.41 9.80 -7.80
N ILE A 23 3.51 9.52 -7.09
CA ILE A 23 3.60 8.37 -6.18
C ILE A 23 2.55 8.48 -5.07
N ALA A 24 2.44 9.64 -4.42
CA ALA A 24 1.45 9.85 -3.37
C ALA A 24 0.02 9.69 -3.91
N LYS A 25 -0.28 10.24 -5.09
CA LYS A 25 -1.58 10.12 -5.75
C LYS A 25 -1.95 8.66 -6.00
N ILE A 26 -1.07 7.91 -6.67
CA ILE A 26 -1.27 6.49 -6.96
C ILE A 26 -1.45 5.70 -5.67
N HIS A 27 -0.64 5.98 -4.64
CA HIS A 27 -0.80 5.32 -3.35
C HIS A 27 -2.20 5.58 -2.76
N THR A 28 -2.66 6.83 -2.76
CA THR A 28 -3.95 7.23 -2.18
C THR A 28 -5.15 6.70 -2.96
N ILE A 29 -5.22 6.90 -4.28
CA ILE A 29 -6.46 6.69 -5.05
C ILE A 29 -6.48 5.41 -5.90
N ASP A 30 -5.39 4.65 -5.93
CA ASP A 30 -5.27 3.39 -6.66
C ASP A 30 -4.90 2.25 -5.68
N TRP A 31 -3.70 2.30 -5.07
CA TRP A 31 -3.23 1.22 -4.18
C TRP A 31 -4.12 1.02 -2.94
N THR A 32 -4.43 2.07 -2.19
CA THR A 32 -5.27 1.95 -0.98
C THR A 32 -6.69 1.49 -1.31
N VAL A 33 -7.21 1.86 -2.47
CA VAL A 33 -8.54 1.44 -2.93
C VAL A 33 -8.58 -0.07 -3.19
N GLU A 34 -7.48 -0.65 -3.64
CA GLU A 34 -7.35 -2.11 -3.78
C GLU A 34 -7.10 -2.81 -2.44
N LEU A 35 -6.35 -2.19 -1.52
CA LEU A 35 -6.14 -2.70 -0.16
C LEU A 35 -7.44 -2.74 0.68
N LEU A 36 -8.29 -1.73 0.50
CA LEU A 36 -9.53 -1.50 1.25
C LEU A 36 -10.71 -1.51 0.27
N LYS A 37 -10.96 -2.67 -0.33
CA LYS A 37 -11.85 -2.88 -1.49
C LYS A 37 -13.34 -2.79 -1.15
N THR A 38 -13.77 -1.63 -0.69
CA THR A 38 -15.16 -1.29 -0.34
C THR A 38 -15.60 0.00 -1.03
N ASP A 39 -16.91 0.18 -1.23
CA ASP A 39 -17.44 1.40 -1.83
C ASP A 39 -17.18 2.64 -0.94
N THR A 40 -17.25 2.47 0.39
CA THR A 40 -16.95 3.53 1.37
C THR A 40 -15.52 4.02 1.25
N LEU A 41 -14.54 3.11 1.16
CA LEU A 41 -13.13 3.50 1.10
C LEU A 41 -12.72 3.96 -0.29
N LEU A 42 -13.35 3.47 -1.36
CA LEU A 42 -13.26 4.07 -2.68
C LEU A 42 -13.67 5.55 -2.66
N ALA A 43 -14.79 5.88 -2.00
CA ALA A 43 -15.24 7.25 -1.83
C ALA A 43 -14.28 8.07 -0.96
N ALA A 44 -13.93 7.57 0.22
CA ALA A 44 -13.12 8.29 1.20
C ALA A 44 -11.71 8.59 0.70
N MET A 45 -11.02 7.61 0.10
CA MET A 45 -9.66 7.81 -0.40
C MET A 45 -9.62 8.80 -1.57
N ARG A 46 -10.64 8.77 -2.45
CA ARG A 46 -10.79 9.77 -3.51
C ARG A 46 -11.12 11.15 -2.94
N ALA A 47 -11.90 11.23 -1.87
CA ALA A 47 -12.20 12.48 -1.18
C ALA A 47 -10.96 13.09 -0.51
N ASN A 48 -10.04 12.29 0.04
CA ASN A 48 -8.77 12.82 0.54
C ASN A 48 -7.99 13.59 -0.54
N TRP A 49 -7.99 13.11 -1.78
CA TRP A 49 -7.31 13.77 -2.90
C TRP A 49 -8.15 14.88 -3.55
N TYR A 50 -9.42 14.62 -3.85
CA TYR A 50 -10.29 15.46 -4.69
C TYR A 50 -11.40 16.18 -3.95
N GLY A 51 -11.64 15.83 -2.68
CA GLY A 51 -12.82 16.24 -1.92
C GLY A 51 -14.09 15.52 -2.34
N LEU A 52 -15.15 15.69 -1.56
CA LEU A 52 -16.47 15.11 -1.86
C LEU A 52 -17.09 15.65 -3.15
N LEU A 53 -16.71 16.87 -3.57
CA LEU A 53 -17.13 17.46 -4.85
C LEU A 53 -16.51 16.73 -6.06
N GLY A 54 -15.40 16.02 -5.85
CA GLY A 54 -14.81 15.11 -6.81
C GLY A 54 -13.91 15.78 -7.85
N LYS A 55 -13.22 14.92 -8.62
CA LYS A 55 -12.18 15.31 -9.59
C LYS A 55 -12.68 16.32 -10.62
N TRP A 56 -13.80 16.02 -11.30
CA TRP A 56 -14.31 16.90 -12.35
C TRP A 56 -14.54 18.34 -11.85
N PHE A 57 -15.12 18.48 -10.65
CA PHE A 57 -15.36 19.79 -10.06
C PHE A 57 -14.04 20.48 -9.73
N LYS A 58 -13.12 19.77 -9.07
CA LYS A 58 -11.82 20.31 -8.66
C LYS A 58 -10.95 20.71 -9.86
N ASP A 59 -10.92 19.91 -10.91
CA ASP A 59 -10.17 20.20 -12.14
C ASP A 59 -10.76 21.41 -12.89
N THR A 60 -12.08 21.65 -12.78
CA THR A 60 -12.78 22.74 -13.49
C THR A 60 -12.76 24.06 -12.72
N PHE A 61 -12.98 24.02 -11.41
CA PHE A 61 -13.20 25.20 -10.56
C PHE A 61 -12.10 25.43 -9.52
N GLY A 62 -11.10 24.53 -9.46
CA GLY A 62 -10.04 24.56 -8.45
C GLY A 62 -10.50 24.03 -7.09
N HIS A 63 -9.64 24.22 -6.09
CA HIS A 63 -9.95 23.87 -4.69
C HIS A 63 -10.95 24.87 -4.09
N ILE A 64 -12.07 24.36 -3.56
CA ILE A 64 -13.12 25.16 -2.92
C ILE A 64 -13.43 24.60 -1.53
N GLY A 65 -13.59 25.51 -0.57
CA GLY A 65 -14.02 25.19 0.79
C GLY A 65 -12.87 24.66 1.65
N ASN A 66 -13.17 23.61 2.41
CA ASN A 66 -12.24 22.92 3.30
C ASN A 66 -11.73 21.62 2.68
N ASP A 67 -10.93 20.90 3.46
CA ASP A 67 -10.43 19.55 3.20
C ASP A 67 -11.54 18.54 2.84
N ILE A 68 -12.73 18.67 3.44
CA ILE A 68 -13.87 17.78 3.15
C ILE A 68 -14.41 18.00 1.73
N LEU A 69 -14.65 19.26 1.34
CA LEU A 69 -15.29 19.58 0.04
C LEU A 69 -14.30 19.54 -1.13
N GLY A 70 -13.13 20.15 -0.96
CA GLY A 70 -12.10 20.31 -2.00
C GLY A 70 -10.95 19.30 -1.91
N GLY A 71 -10.90 18.49 -0.87
CA GLY A 71 -9.82 17.53 -0.61
C GLY A 71 -8.68 18.18 0.16
N ILE A 72 -7.79 17.36 0.69
CA ILE A 72 -6.60 17.83 1.43
C ILE A 72 -5.60 18.48 0.47
N VAL A 73 -5.41 17.87 -0.70
CA VAL A 73 -4.43 18.34 -1.68
C VAL A 73 -4.83 19.70 -2.24
N GLY A 74 -3.93 20.69 -2.24
CA GLY A 74 -4.23 22.06 -2.67
C GLY A 74 -4.85 22.95 -1.60
N MET A 75 -4.94 22.49 -0.34
CA MET A 75 -5.28 23.34 0.80
C MET A 75 -4.32 24.53 0.92
N LYS A 76 -4.83 25.71 1.29
CA LYS A 76 -4.04 26.96 1.34
C LYS A 76 -2.88 26.94 2.34
N LYS A 77 -2.96 26.09 3.37
CA LYS A 77 -1.94 25.92 4.40
C LYS A 77 -1.84 24.44 4.75
N SER A 78 -0.64 24.03 5.13
CA SER A 78 -0.44 22.73 5.77
C SER A 78 -1.10 22.73 7.15
N GLU A 79 -1.68 21.61 7.54
CA GLU A 79 -2.30 21.38 8.84
C GLU A 79 -1.52 20.28 9.59
N ASN A 80 -1.20 20.53 10.85
CA ASN A 80 -0.47 19.58 11.68
C ASN A 80 -1.18 19.29 13.02
N HIS A 81 -2.34 19.90 13.25
CA HIS A 81 -3.19 19.74 14.43
C HIS A 81 -2.46 20.07 15.73
N GLY A 82 -1.56 21.06 15.69
CA GLY A 82 -0.78 21.52 16.84
C GLY A 82 0.40 20.64 17.22
N VAL A 83 0.66 19.55 16.48
CA VAL A 83 1.76 18.60 16.73
C VAL A 83 2.69 18.59 15.52
N PRO A 84 4.03 18.69 15.68
CA PRO A 84 4.96 18.59 14.56
C PRO A 84 4.76 17.30 13.75
N TYR A 85 4.96 17.37 12.44
CA TYR A 85 4.84 16.19 11.59
C TYR A 85 5.92 15.17 11.92
N SER A 86 5.51 13.91 12.05
CA SER A 86 6.35 12.72 12.11
C SER A 86 5.52 11.52 11.67
N LEU A 87 6.16 10.45 11.21
CA LEU A 87 5.60 9.10 11.30
C LEU A 87 5.89 8.57 12.71
N THR A 88 5.00 7.74 13.25
CA THR A 88 5.06 7.31 14.64
C THR A 88 5.50 5.85 14.79
N GLU A 89 5.81 5.42 16.01
CA GLU A 89 6.18 4.02 16.27
C GLU A 89 5.00 3.07 15.97
N GLU A 90 3.78 3.49 16.30
CA GLU A 90 2.55 2.75 15.99
C GLU A 90 2.35 2.61 14.48
N PHE A 91 2.69 3.66 13.71
CA PHE A 91 2.64 3.60 12.25
C PHE A 91 3.60 2.54 11.69
N VAL A 92 4.79 2.38 12.29
CA VAL A 92 5.74 1.32 11.90
C VAL A 92 5.14 -0.06 12.20
N SER A 93 4.57 -0.27 13.39
CA SER A 93 4.02 -1.57 13.79
C SER A 93 2.83 -2.02 12.94
N VAL A 94 1.91 -1.12 12.58
CA VAL A 94 0.75 -1.49 11.73
C VAL A 94 1.12 -1.71 10.26
N TYR A 95 2.33 -1.29 9.84
CA TYR A 95 2.87 -1.52 8.49
C TYR A 95 3.82 -2.73 8.40
N ARG A 96 3.87 -3.58 9.43
CA ARG A 96 4.56 -4.88 9.40
C ARG A 96 3.75 -5.90 8.61
N LEU A 97 3.83 -5.79 7.28
CA LEU A 97 3.02 -6.55 6.33
C LEU A 97 3.82 -7.62 5.58
N HIS A 98 4.87 -8.18 6.21
CA HIS A 98 5.70 -9.24 5.62
C HIS A 98 4.92 -10.48 5.13
N PRO A 99 3.79 -10.89 5.75
CA PRO A 99 2.94 -11.97 5.22
C PRO A 99 2.35 -11.74 3.81
N LEU A 100 2.48 -10.53 3.24
CA LEU A 100 2.11 -10.29 1.84
C LEU A 100 3.07 -10.98 0.84
N LEU A 101 4.28 -11.32 1.26
CA LEU A 101 5.27 -11.94 0.37
C LEU A 101 4.96 -13.43 0.19
N PRO A 102 4.97 -13.96 -1.05
CA PRO A 102 4.80 -15.41 -1.27
C PRO A 102 6.13 -16.16 -1.01
N ASP A 103 6.04 -17.50 -0.95
CA ASP A 103 7.23 -18.36 -0.89
C ASP A 103 7.92 -18.49 -2.27
N GLU A 104 7.12 -18.53 -3.33
CA GLU A 104 7.58 -18.68 -4.71
C GLU A 104 7.08 -17.54 -5.60
N PHE A 105 7.88 -17.16 -6.59
CA PHE A 105 7.55 -16.24 -7.65
C PHE A 105 7.28 -17.01 -8.94
N LEU A 106 6.06 -16.89 -9.45
CA LEU A 106 5.58 -17.62 -10.61
C LEU A 106 5.87 -16.82 -11.89
N ILE A 107 6.94 -17.18 -12.57
CA ILE A 107 7.35 -16.54 -13.82
C ILE A 107 6.45 -17.03 -14.95
N ARG A 108 5.75 -16.09 -15.59
CA ARG A 108 4.97 -16.36 -16.80
C ARG A 108 5.83 -16.30 -18.04
N ASP A 109 5.56 -17.19 -18.99
CA ASP A 109 6.04 -17.01 -20.35
C ASP A 109 5.28 -15.83 -21.00
N ILE A 110 6.04 -14.88 -21.53
CA ILE A 110 5.52 -13.69 -22.23
C ILE A 110 5.93 -13.68 -23.71
N SER A 111 6.55 -14.77 -24.18
CA SER A 111 7.04 -14.94 -25.55
C SER A 111 6.02 -15.58 -26.48
N SER A 112 5.03 -16.31 -25.94
CA SER A 112 3.96 -16.91 -26.72
C SER A 112 3.02 -15.83 -27.29
N SER A 113 2.80 -15.91 -28.60
CA SER A 113 1.99 -14.97 -29.38
C SER A 113 0.54 -15.44 -29.57
N THR A 114 0.11 -16.48 -28.87
CA THR A 114 -1.22 -17.07 -29.04
C THR A 114 -2.14 -16.66 -27.90
N ASP A 115 -3.30 -16.12 -28.25
CA ASP A 115 -4.47 -15.87 -27.38
C ASP A 115 -5.05 -17.17 -26.75
N ASP A 116 -4.27 -18.26 -26.75
CA ASP A 116 -4.62 -19.52 -26.13
C ASP A 116 -4.29 -19.43 -24.65
N GLU A 117 -5.34 -19.47 -23.81
CA GLU A 117 -5.28 -19.49 -22.34
C GLU A 117 -4.29 -20.56 -21.80
N GLU A 118 -3.99 -21.60 -22.58
CA GLU A 118 -3.02 -22.65 -22.25
C GLU A 118 -1.55 -22.22 -22.30
N SER A 119 -1.14 -21.23 -23.12
CA SER A 119 0.28 -20.82 -23.15
C SER A 119 0.69 -19.95 -21.95
N ALA A 120 -0.30 -19.38 -21.25
CA ALA A 120 -0.13 -18.72 -19.97
C ALA A 120 0.09 -19.71 -18.79
N ALA A 121 0.08 -21.03 -19.06
CA ALA A 121 0.11 -22.07 -18.04
C ALA A 121 1.52 -22.61 -17.70
N SER A 122 2.53 -22.47 -18.57
CA SER A 122 3.90 -22.85 -18.20
C SER A 122 4.49 -21.79 -17.28
N LYS A 123 4.40 -22.06 -15.98
CA LYS A 123 4.97 -21.22 -14.92
C LYS A 123 6.29 -21.86 -14.49
N GLU A 124 7.39 -21.17 -14.71
CA GLU A 124 8.61 -21.47 -13.97
C GLU A 124 8.44 -20.89 -12.55
N SER A 125 8.75 -21.66 -11.53
CA SER A 125 8.64 -21.22 -10.14
C SER A 125 10.02 -20.97 -9.58
N LEU A 126 10.25 -19.76 -9.05
CA LEU A 126 11.50 -19.40 -8.39
C LEU A 126 11.26 -19.11 -6.90
N PRO A 127 12.06 -19.65 -5.96
CA PRO A 127 11.95 -19.28 -4.56
C PRO A 127 12.21 -17.78 -4.37
N VAL A 128 11.31 -17.06 -3.69
CA VAL A 128 11.45 -15.61 -3.44
C VAL A 128 12.70 -15.30 -2.63
N ALA A 129 13.14 -16.22 -1.76
CA ALA A 129 14.40 -16.12 -1.03
C ALA A 129 15.63 -15.93 -1.94
N GLY A 130 15.57 -16.40 -3.19
CA GLY A 130 16.61 -16.19 -4.20
C GLY A 130 16.52 -14.85 -4.94
N LEU A 131 15.41 -14.12 -4.75
CA LEU A 131 15.06 -12.87 -5.45
C LEU A 131 15.23 -11.62 -4.60
N ILE A 132 15.82 -11.73 -3.40
CA ILE A 132 16.06 -10.61 -2.48
C ILE A 132 17.53 -10.18 -2.45
N GLY A 133 17.77 -8.93 -2.09
CA GLY A 133 19.11 -8.37 -1.90
C GLY A 133 20.00 -8.45 -3.14
N SER A 134 21.31 -8.54 -2.91
CA SER A 134 22.32 -8.54 -3.98
C SER A 134 22.22 -9.73 -4.96
N LYS A 135 21.66 -10.87 -4.50
CA LYS A 135 21.37 -12.03 -5.36
C LYS A 135 20.15 -11.76 -6.23
N GLY A 136 19.12 -11.16 -5.65
CA GLY A 136 17.92 -10.72 -6.33
C GLY A 136 18.21 -9.79 -7.50
N ASP A 137 19.08 -8.79 -7.33
CA ASP A 137 19.44 -7.85 -8.40
C ASP A 137 19.95 -8.56 -9.67
N LYS A 138 20.74 -9.63 -9.50
CA LYS A 138 21.24 -10.44 -10.63
C LYS A 138 20.11 -11.25 -11.27
N ALA A 139 19.33 -11.96 -10.45
CA ALA A 139 18.22 -12.77 -10.93
C ALA A 139 17.16 -11.94 -11.68
N LEU A 140 16.78 -10.78 -11.12
CA LEU A 140 15.81 -9.87 -11.71
C LEU A 140 16.33 -9.24 -13.02
N SER A 141 17.65 -8.99 -13.12
CA SER A 141 18.27 -8.52 -14.36
C SER A 141 18.19 -9.57 -15.48
N GLU A 142 18.33 -10.85 -15.15
CA GLU A 142 18.20 -11.97 -16.10
C GLU A 142 16.75 -12.21 -16.54
N ILE A 143 15.78 -12.08 -15.61
CA ILE A 143 14.34 -12.17 -15.91
C ILE A 143 13.90 -11.01 -16.82
N GLY A 144 14.40 -9.80 -16.55
CA GLY A 144 14.04 -8.57 -17.24
C GLY A 144 12.72 -7.96 -16.75
N PHE A 145 12.65 -6.62 -16.79
CA PHE A 145 11.55 -5.84 -16.20
C PHE A 145 10.15 -6.27 -16.68
N THR A 146 9.96 -6.45 -17.99
CA THR A 146 8.63 -6.78 -18.55
C THR A 146 8.11 -8.11 -18.03
N LYS A 147 8.96 -9.15 -18.06
CA LYS A 147 8.57 -10.49 -17.60
C LYS A 147 8.30 -10.49 -16.10
N GLN A 148 9.13 -9.78 -15.32
CA GLN A 148 8.93 -9.61 -13.90
C GLN A 148 7.59 -8.92 -13.59
N MET A 149 7.33 -7.75 -14.17
CA MET A 149 6.11 -6.99 -13.91
C MET A 149 4.84 -7.74 -14.31
N VAL A 150 4.83 -8.38 -15.48
CA VAL A 150 3.68 -9.19 -15.93
C VAL A 150 3.45 -10.36 -14.97
N SER A 151 4.52 -11.04 -14.54
CA SER A 151 4.43 -12.17 -13.60
C SER A 151 3.90 -11.72 -12.24
N MET A 152 4.41 -10.61 -11.69
CA MET A 152 3.92 -10.01 -10.44
C MET A 152 2.45 -9.58 -10.56
N GLY A 153 2.07 -8.95 -11.67
CA GLY A 153 0.69 -8.52 -11.90
C GLY A 153 -0.31 -9.68 -11.90
N HIS A 154 0.13 -10.89 -12.26
CA HIS A 154 -0.72 -12.08 -12.31
C HIS A 154 -0.59 -13.01 -11.11
N GLN A 155 0.14 -12.61 -10.07
CA GLN A 155 0.30 -13.41 -8.87
C GLN A 155 -0.30 -12.64 -7.68
N ALA A 156 -1.22 -13.29 -6.97
CA ALA A 156 -1.71 -12.75 -5.72
C ALA A 156 -0.59 -12.70 -4.67
N CYS A 157 -0.57 -11.62 -3.88
CA CYS A 157 0.20 -11.58 -2.64
C CYS A 157 -0.42 -12.52 -1.58
N GLY A 158 0.34 -12.80 -0.51
CA GLY A 158 -0.20 -13.46 0.67
C GLY A 158 -1.24 -12.60 1.42
N ALA A 159 -2.03 -13.23 2.27
CA ALA A 159 -2.99 -12.55 3.14
C ALA A 159 -2.36 -12.18 4.50
N LEU A 160 -2.87 -11.13 5.15
CA LEU A 160 -2.41 -10.71 6.48
C LEU A 160 -3.18 -11.46 7.57
N GLU A 161 -2.86 -12.74 7.68
CA GLU A 161 -3.49 -13.69 8.60
C GLU A 161 -2.44 -14.45 9.43
N LEU A 162 -2.89 -15.11 10.50
CA LEU A 162 -2.03 -16.05 11.23
C LEU A 162 -1.53 -17.17 10.30
N TRP A 163 -0.39 -17.77 10.66
CA TRP A 163 0.28 -18.84 9.90
C TRP A 163 0.57 -18.53 8.42
N ASN A 164 0.64 -17.27 8.03
CA ASN A 164 1.00 -16.86 6.67
C ASN A 164 2.33 -16.07 6.59
N TYR A 165 3.16 -16.13 7.63
CA TYR A 165 4.49 -15.51 7.61
C TYR A 165 5.48 -16.40 6.84
N PRO A 166 6.16 -15.92 5.79
CA PRO A 166 7.03 -16.74 4.97
C PRO A 166 8.18 -17.36 5.77
N ASN A 167 8.37 -18.67 5.63
CA ASN A 167 9.41 -19.38 6.38
C ASN A 167 10.82 -18.91 6.03
N TRP A 168 11.04 -18.47 4.80
CA TRP A 168 12.35 -17.98 4.37
C TRP A 168 12.77 -16.66 5.05
N LEU A 169 11.84 -15.93 5.67
CA LEU A 169 12.15 -14.75 6.50
C LEU A 169 12.61 -15.10 7.92
N ARG A 170 12.55 -16.37 8.32
CA ARG A 170 13.04 -16.83 9.63
C ARG A 170 14.56 -17.00 9.68
N GLU A 171 15.21 -16.99 8.52
CA GLU A 171 16.67 -17.07 8.39
C GLU A 171 17.16 -16.12 7.27
N VAL A 172 16.84 -14.82 7.42
CA VAL A 172 17.17 -13.82 6.39
C VAL A 172 18.48 -13.08 6.72
N VAL A 173 19.24 -12.76 5.67
CA VAL A 173 20.43 -11.89 5.75
C VAL A 173 19.94 -10.42 5.80
N PRO A 174 20.07 -9.71 6.93
CA PRO A 174 19.71 -8.30 6.99
C PRO A 174 20.83 -7.43 6.38
N GLN A 175 20.50 -6.18 6.07
CA GLN A 175 21.45 -5.22 5.50
C GLN A 175 21.67 -4.01 6.41
N ASP A 176 22.86 -3.42 6.30
CA ASP A 176 23.15 -2.07 6.78
C ASP A 176 22.39 -1.02 5.94
N PRO A 177 22.24 0.23 6.43
CA PRO A 177 21.54 1.28 5.68
C PRO A 177 22.12 1.59 4.29
N ASP A 178 23.36 1.20 4.02
CA ASP A 178 24.01 1.34 2.70
C ASP A 178 23.83 0.11 1.78
N GLY A 179 23.03 -0.87 2.21
CA GLY A 179 22.71 -2.07 1.44
C GLY A 179 23.72 -3.21 1.59
N ARG A 180 24.73 -3.08 2.47
CA ARG A 180 25.69 -4.17 2.71
C ARG A 180 25.10 -5.26 3.59
N ASP A 181 25.27 -6.51 3.15
CA ASP A 181 24.84 -7.69 3.90
C ASP A 181 25.58 -7.79 5.24
N ARG A 182 24.83 -8.04 6.32
CA ARG A 182 25.38 -8.33 7.64
C ARG A 182 25.63 -9.83 7.80
N PRO A 183 26.64 -10.24 8.59
CA PRO A 183 26.96 -11.65 8.78
C PRO A 183 25.94 -12.40 9.66
N ASP A 184 25.25 -11.68 10.56
CA ASP A 184 24.31 -12.27 11.51
C ASP A 184 22.90 -12.34 10.91
N LEU A 185 22.42 -13.57 10.68
CA LEU A 185 21.05 -13.83 10.22
C LEU A 185 20.02 -13.43 11.29
N VAL A 186 18.81 -13.14 10.84
CA VAL A 186 17.68 -12.83 11.74
C VAL A 186 16.48 -13.72 11.45
N ASP A 187 15.83 -14.17 12.51
CA ASP A 187 14.42 -14.61 12.47
C ASP A 187 13.57 -13.35 12.51
N LEU A 188 13.14 -12.88 11.33
CA LEU A 188 12.39 -11.63 11.21
C LEU A 188 11.06 -11.66 11.98
N PRO A 189 10.20 -12.70 11.92
CA PRO A 189 8.96 -12.69 12.69
C PRO A 189 9.20 -12.61 14.19
N ALA A 190 10.21 -13.32 14.73
CA ALA A 190 10.57 -13.19 16.14
C ALA A 190 11.12 -11.78 16.47
N LEU A 191 11.94 -11.23 15.58
CA LEU A 191 12.51 -9.89 15.74
C LEU A 191 11.41 -8.81 15.72
N GLU A 192 10.38 -8.93 14.89
CA GLU A 192 9.30 -7.96 14.81
C GLU A 192 8.49 -7.87 16.11
N VAL A 193 8.13 -9.02 16.70
CA VAL A 193 7.49 -9.06 18.03
C VAL A 193 8.40 -8.42 19.08
N PHE A 194 9.70 -8.73 19.04
CA PHE A 194 10.67 -8.10 19.94
C PHE A 194 10.74 -6.58 19.75
N ARG A 195 10.75 -6.07 18.51
CA ARG A 195 10.89 -4.64 18.22
C ARG A 195 9.72 -3.82 18.72
N ASP A 196 8.49 -4.31 18.59
CA ASP A 196 7.32 -3.59 19.09
C ASP A 196 7.36 -3.49 20.62
N ARG A 197 7.76 -4.57 21.31
CA ARG A 197 7.98 -4.56 22.76
C ARG A 197 9.12 -3.62 23.18
N GLU A 198 10.27 -3.70 22.49
CA GLU A 198 11.46 -2.87 22.75
C GLU A 198 11.14 -1.38 22.63
N ARG A 199 10.39 -1.01 21.60
CA ARG A 199 9.99 0.38 21.32
C ARG A 199 8.79 0.84 22.14
N LYS A 200 8.30 -0.01 23.05
CA LYS A 200 7.19 0.26 23.96
C LYS A 200 5.89 0.62 23.22
N VAL A 201 5.71 0.07 22.02
CA VAL A 201 4.41 0.12 21.36
C VAL A 201 3.44 -0.71 22.19
N ALA A 202 2.24 -0.17 22.42
CA ALA A 202 1.23 -0.87 23.21
C ALA A 202 0.89 -2.23 22.58
N ARG A 203 0.72 -3.25 23.43
CA ARG A 203 0.20 -4.55 23.01
C ARG A 203 -1.27 -4.43 22.58
N TYR A 204 -1.77 -5.44 21.87
CA TYR A 204 -3.00 -5.33 21.07
C TYR A 204 -4.19 -4.71 21.83
N ASN A 205 -4.50 -5.19 23.04
CA ASN A 205 -5.70 -4.73 23.75
C ASN A 205 -5.56 -3.30 24.27
N ASP A 206 -4.38 -2.92 24.78
CA ASP A 206 -4.11 -1.55 25.21
C ASP A 206 -4.01 -0.58 24.02
N PHE A 207 -3.44 -1.02 22.90
CA PHE A 207 -3.41 -0.27 21.64
C PHE A 207 -4.82 0.11 21.19
N ARG A 208 -5.77 -0.85 21.23
CA ARG A 208 -7.19 -0.60 20.95
C ARG A 208 -7.80 0.43 21.90
N ARG A 209 -7.53 0.35 23.21
CA ARG A 209 -8.02 1.34 24.19
C ARG A 209 -7.51 2.75 23.89
N GLN A 210 -6.23 2.89 23.55
CA GLN A 210 -5.62 4.18 23.24
C GLN A 210 -6.22 4.81 21.98
N MET A 211 -6.69 3.98 21.03
CA MET A 211 -7.43 4.41 19.84
C MET A 211 -8.95 4.50 20.06
N LEU A 212 -9.42 4.44 21.30
CA LEU A 212 -10.84 4.48 21.69
C LEU A 212 -11.70 3.36 21.09
N MET A 213 -11.08 2.23 20.74
CA MET A 213 -11.76 1.03 20.27
C MET A 213 -12.16 0.15 21.47
N ILE A 214 -13.25 -0.61 21.31
CA ILE A 214 -13.68 -1.56 22.33
C ILE A 214 -12.60 -2.67 22.46
N PRO A 215 -12.02 -2.89 23.66
CA PRO A 215 -11.05 -3.97 23.87
C PRO A 215 -11.74 -5.33 23.79
N ILE A 216 -10.99 -6.37 23.43
CA ILE A 216 -11.47 -7.75 23.51
C ILE A 216 -11.53 -8.20 24.97
N SER A 217 -12.42 -9.14 25.27
CA SER A 217 -12.58 -9.75 26.60
C SER A 217 -12.28 -11.25 26.62
N LYS A 218 -12.27 -11.88 25.44
CA LYS A 218 -11.96 -13.29 25.20
C LYS A 218 -11.46 -13.48 23.77
N TRP A 219 -10.77 -14.59 23.49
CA TRP A 219 -10.22 -14.89 22.16
C TRP A 219 -11.27 -14.92 21.04
N GLY A 220 -12.49 -15.38 21.34
CA GLY A 220 -13.59 -15.39 20.38
C GLY A 220 -14.09 -14.00 19.96
N ASP A 221 -13.69 -12.92 20.66
CA ASP A 221 -13.97 -11.54 20.22
C ASP A 221 -13.00 -11.12 19.09
N LEU A 222 -11.83 -11.78 18.98
CA LEU A 222 -10.77 -11.47 18.00
C LEU A 222 -10.98 -12.23 16.68
N THR A 223 -11.27 -13.53 16.77
CA THR A 223 -11.40 -14.43 15.61
C THR A 223 -12.41 -15.55 15.88
N ASP A 224 -12.99 -16.11 14.81
CA ASP A 224 -13.86 -17.31 14.87
C ASP A 224 -13.08 -18.62 14.65
N ASP A 225 -11.80 -18.54 14.25
CA ASP A 225 -10.97 -19.70 13.99
C ASP A 225 -10.62 -20.43 15.31
N GLN A 226 -11.14 -21.65 15.45
CA GLN A 226 -10.99 -22.47 16.65
C GLN A 226 -9.55 -22.95 16.85
N GLU A 227 -8.83 -23.24 15.76
CA GLU A 227 -7.41 -23.61 15.84
C GLU A 227 -6.59 -22.40 16.31
N ALA A 228 -6.92 -21.20 15.82
CA ALA A 228 -6.23 -19.98 16.21
C ALA A 228 -6.47 -19.67 17.69
N ILE A 229 -7.72 -19.79 18.14
CA ILE A 229 -8.08 -19.63 19.56
C ILE A 229 -7.30 -20.62 20.43
N GLN A 230 -7.19 -21.88 20.01
CA GLN A 230 -6.44 -22.89 20.75
C GLN A 230 -4.97 -22.51 20.88
N VAL A 231 -4.31 -22.12 19.80
CA VAL A 231 -2.89 -21.72 19.81
C VAL A 231 -2.67 -20.43 20.61
N LEU A 232 -3.56 -19.44 20.47
CA LEU A 232 -3.51 -18.22 21.28
C LEU A 232 -3.65 -18.54 22.78
N THR A 233 -4.53 -19.47 23.14
CA THR A 233 -4.71 -19.95 24.52
C THR A 233 -3.47 -20.71 25.00
N GLU A 234 -2.82 -21.49 24.16
CA GLU A 234 -1.58 -22.19 24.51
C GLU A 234 -0.43 -21.22 24.77
N VAL A 235 -0.27 -20.20 23.92
CA VAL A 235 0.85 -19.24 23.99
C VAL A 235 0.65 -18.19 25.09
N TYR A 236 -0.57 -17.64 25.21
CA TYR A 236 -0.87 -16.51 26.12
C TYR A 236 -1.72 -16.90 27.33
N GLY A 237 -2.27 -18.11 27.39
CA GLY A 237 -3.23 -18.51 28.42
C GLY A 237 -4.54 -17.74 28.31
N ASP A 238 -5.09 -17.31 29.45
CA ASP A 238 -6.24 -16.41 29.51
C ASP A 238 -5.82 -14.91 29.56
N GLN A 239 -4.52 -14.61 29.41
CA GLN A 239 -3.96 -13.26 29.56
C GLN A 239 -4.07 -12.46 28.26
N ILE A 240 -5.29 -12.07 27.89
CA ILE A 240 -5.56 -11.29 26.67
C ILE A 240 -4.78 -9.96 26.59
N GLU A 241 -4.38 -9.39 27.73
CA GLU A 241 -3.56 -8.18 27.80
C GLU A 241 -2.11 -8.38 27.33
N GLU A 242 -1.64 -9.63 27.33
CA GLU A 242 -0.30 -9.99 26.88
C GLU A 242 -0.25 -10.25 25.36
N LEU A 243 -1.39 -10.25 24.65
CA LEU A 243 -1.43 -10.47 23.19
C LEU A 243 -0.61 -9.40 22.46
N ASP A 244 0.46 -9.81 21.78
CA ASP A 244 1.29 -8.90 21.01
C ASP A 244 0.51 -8.22 19.88
N LEU A 245 0.86 -6.97 19.59
CA LEU A 245 0.17 -6.16 18.56
C LEU A 245 0.17 -6.88 17.21
N LEU A 246 1.35 -7.29 16.71
CA LEU A 246 1.47 -7.99 15.42
C LEU A 246 0.54 -9.21 15.34
N ILE A 247 0.49 -10.04 16.39
CA ILE A 247 -0.34 -11.25 16.42
C ILE A 247 -1.81 -10.88 16.39
N GLY A 248 -2.23 -9.88 17.19
CA GLY A 248 -3.59 -9.38 17.17
C GLY A 248 -4.01 -8.81 15.82
N LEU A 249 -3.16 -8.03 15.15
CA LEU A 249 -3.45 -7.47 13.82
C LEU A 249 -3.65 -8.56 12.76
N MET A 250 -2.86 -9.64 12.81
CA MET A 250 -3.00 -10.76 11.87
C MET A 250 -4.23 -11.62 12.21
N ALA A 251 -4.52 -11.85 13.49
CA ALA A 251 -5.64 -12.67 13.93
C ALA A 251 -7.02 -11.98 13.83
N GLU A 252 -7.07 -10.65 13.85
CA GLU A 252 -8.32 -9.90 13.87
C GLU A 252 -9.16 -10.20 12.63
N ARG A 253 -10.44 -10.55 12.85
CA ARG A 253 -11.43 -10.74 11.80
C ARG A 253 -11.50 -9.51 10.89
N LYS A 254 -11.21 -9.70 9.61
CA LYS A 254 -11.22 -8.61 8.63
C LYS A 254 -12.64 -8.18 8.26
N ILE A 255 -12.82 -6.87 8.09
CA ILE A 255 -14.01 -6.32 7.44
C ILE A 255 -14.02 -6.82 5.99
N LYS A 256 -15.19 -7.20 5.46
CA LYS A 256 -15.31 -7.68 4.07
C LYS A 256 -14.70 -6.65 3.10
N GLY A 257 -13.72 -7.10 2.32
CA GLY A 257 -12.99 -6.27 1.35
C GLY A 257 -11.73 -5.60 1.90
N PHE A 258 -11.46 -5.66 3.20
CA PHE A 258 -10.21 -5.18 3.78
C PHE A 258 -9.15 -6.28 3.75
N ALA A 259 -7.94 -5.94 3.32
CA ALA A 259 -6.77 -6.79 3.49
C ALA A 259 -6.10 -6.62 4.87
N ILE A 260 -6.38 -5.53 5.58
CA ILE A 260 -5.81 -5.21 6.91
C ILE A 260 -6.88 -5.23 8.01
N SER A 261 -6.48 -5.37 9.26
CA SER A 261 -7.37 -5.26 10.41
C SER A 261 -7.98 -3.86 10.56
N GLU A 262 -9.13 -3.75 11.24
CA GLU A 262 -9.74 -2.46 11.58
C GLU A 262 -8.80 -1.67 12.52
N THR A 263 -8.13 -2.35 13.44
CA THR A 263 -7.14 -1.73 14.33
C THR A 263 -6.00 -1.06 13.55
N ALA A 264 -5.43 -1.73 12.54
CA ALA A 264 -4.41 -1.13 11.66
C ALA A 264 -4.99 0.01 10.81
N PHE A 265 -6.22 -0.14 10.34
CA PHE A 265 -6.90 0.86 9.52
C PHE A 265 -7.06 2.21 10.23
N PHE A 266 -7.32 2.24 11.54
CA PHE A 266 -7.48 3.52 12.26
C PHE A 266 -6.19 4.37 12.28
N ILE A 267 -5.04 3.73 12.44
CA ILE A 267 -3.73 4.40 12.31
C ILE A 267 -3.46 4.78 10.86
N PHE A 268 -3.77 3.89 9.91
CA PHE A 268 -3.65 4.20 8.49
C PHE A 268 -4.47 5.44 8.11
N LEU A 269 -5.72 5.54 8.56
CA LEU A 269 -6.65 6.63 8.25
C LEU A 269 -6.06 7.99 8.65
N ILE A 270 -5.61 8.12 9.90
CA ILE A 270 -5.06 9.38 10.39
C ILE A 270 -3.71 9.68 9.77
N MET A 271 -2.83 8.69 9.66
CA MET A 271 -1.47 8.92 9.16
C MET A 271 -1.39 9.10 7.64
N ALA A 272 -2.25 8.45 6.86
CA ALA A 272 -2.34 8.66 5.41
C ALA A 272 -2.82 10.07 5.09
N THR A 273 -3.83 10.55 5.82
CA THR A 273 -4.29 11.95 5.77
C THR A 273 -3.16 12.89 6.16
N ARG A 274 -2.51 12.65 7.31
CA ARG A 274 -1.42 13.45 7.86
C ARG A 274 -0.22 13.61 6.93
N ARG A 275 0.13 12.56 6.16
CA ARG A 275 1.21 12.61 5.15
C ARG A 275 0.95 13.65 4.04
N LEU A 276 -0.32 13.96 3.76
CA LEU A 276 -0.70 14.95 2.76
C LEU A 276 -0.92 16.32 3.40
N GLU A 277 -1.75 16.41 4.44
CA GLU A 277 -2.16 17.71 5.01
C GLU A 277 -1.01 18.46 5.67
N ALA A 278 -0.03 17.76 6.24
CA ALA A 278 1.08 18.40 6.95
C ALA A 278 2.23 18.83 6.02
N ASP A 279 2.20 18.43 4.75
CA ASP A 279 3.25 18.76 3.78
C ASP A 279 2.86 19.98 2.95
N ARG A 280 3.74 20.97 2.92
CA ARG A 280 3.57 22.18 2.10
C ARG A 280 3.43 21.85 0.61
N PHE A 281 4.11 20.83 0.10
CA PHE A 281 4.13 20.48 -1.32
C PHE A 281 2.82 19.85 -1.79
N PHE A 282 2.03 19.28 -0.88
CA PHE A 282 0.66 18.83 -1.14
C PHE A 282 -0.39 19.89 -0.79
N THR A 283 -0.03 20.98 -0.12
CA THR A 283 -0.94 22.03 0.33
C THR A 283 -0.54 23.40 -0.23
N SER A 284 0.02 24.28 0.60
CA SER A 284 0.33 25.68 0.28
C SER A 284 1.21 25.91 -0.95
N HIS A 285 2.02 24.92 -1.34
CA HIS A 285 2.93 24.95 -2.48
C HIS A 285 2.51 23.98 -3.60
N TYR A 286 1.32 23.37 -3.51
CA TYR A 286 0.74 22.59 -4.60
C TYR A 286 0.15 23.54 -5.66
N GLY A 287 1.01 23.96 -6.60
CA GLY A 287 0.65 24.91 -7.64
C GLY A 287 1.73 25.07 -8.71
N GLU A 288 1.41 25.78 -9.78
CA GLU A 288 2.29 25.92 -10.96
C GLU A 288 3.64 26.57 -10.64
N GLU A 289 3.72 27.46 -9.64
CA GLU A 289 4.98 28.08 -9.23
C GLU A 289 6.00 27.04 -8.76
N THR A 290 5.55 26.01 -8.03
CA THR A 290 6.42 24.95 -7.49
C THR A 290 6.60 23.82 -8.48
N TYR A 291 5.53 23.42 -9.17
CA TYR A 291 5.51 22.23 -10.02
C TYR A 291 5.85 22.52 -11.49
N THR A 292 5.83 23.78 -11.91
CA THR A 292 5.58 24.22 -13.30
C THR A 292 4.17 23.85 -13.78
N LYS A 293 3.64 24.60 -14.75
CA LYS A 293 2.37 24.27 -15.40
C LYS A 293 2.36 22.84 -15.94
N LYS A 294 3.42 22.43 -16.65
CA LYS A 294 3.51 21.08 -17.24
C LYS A 294 3.63 19.99 -16.17
N GLY A 295 4.36 20.26 -15.09
CA GLY A 295 4.50 19.32 -13.99
C GLY A 295 3.21 19.12 -13.20
N LEU A 296 2.45 20.19 -12.97
CA LEU A 296 1.15 20.09 -12.30
C LEU A 296 0.13 19.33 -13.17
N GLU A 297 0.05 19.68 -14.46
CA GLU A 297 -0.76 18.94 -15.44
C GLU A 297 -0.40 17.44 -15.46
N TRP A 298 0.89 17.10 -15.34
CA TRP A 298 1.35 15.72 -15.27
C TRP A 298 0.82 14.98 -14.04
N VAL A 299 0.81 15.62 -12.88
CA VAL A 299 0.19 15.07 -11.66
C VAL A 299 -1.31 14.93 -11.85
N ASP A 300 -1.99 15.96 -12.34
CA ASP A 300 -3.44 16.02 -12.44
C ASP A 300 -4.02 15.04 -13.47
N THR A 301 -3.24 14.67 -14.48
CA THR A 301 -3.62 13.68 -15.51
C THR A 301 -3.19 12.25 -15.20
N THR A 302 -2.34 12.02 -14.19
CA THR A 302 -1.93 10.68 -13.76
C THR A 302 -2.79 10.22 -12.58
N GLU A 303 -3.62 9.20 -12.74
CA GLU A 303 -4.57 8.66 -11.76
C GLU A 303 -4.15 7.30 -11.18
N SER A 304 -3.31 6.54 -11.88
CA SER A 304 -3.06 5.13 -11.53
C SER A 304 -1.66 4.66 -11.90
N LEU A 305 -1.24 3.56 -11.27
CA LEU A 305 0.00 2.86 -11.63
C LEU A 305 -0.05 2.36 -13.08
N ARG A 306 -1.23 1.93 -13.54
CA ARG A 306 -1.48 1.57 -14.95
C ARG A 306 -0.98 2.65 -15.91
N GLN A 307 -1.34 3.92 -15.68
CA GLN A 307 -0.96 5.00 -16.59
C GLN A 307 0.55 5.28 -16.59
N VAL A 308 1.23 5.04 -15.46
CA VAL A 308 2.70 5.10 -15.40
C VAL A 308 3.31 3.96 -16.20
N ILE A 309 2.79 2.73 -16.06
CA ILE A 309 3.22 1.58 -16.87
C ILE A 309 2.99 1.88 -18.36
N ASP A 310 1.81 2.35 -18.75
CA ASP A 310 1.46 2.66 -20.15
C ASP A 310 2.37 3.73 -20.77
N ARG A 311 2.84 4.68 -19.97
CA ARG A 311 3.76 5.73 -20.41
C ARG A 311 5.15 5.20 -20.77
N HIS A 312 5.63 4.18 -20.06
CA HIS A 312 6.99 3.65 -20.21
C HIS A 312 7.04 2.31 -20.98
N TYR A 313 5.96 1.54 -20.94
CA TYR A 313 5.79 0.22 -21.55
C TYR A 313 4.39 0.10 -22.19
N PRO A 314 4.14 0.83 -23.31
CA PRO A 314 2.79 1.05 -23.85
C PRO A 314 2.04 -0.19 -24.32
N GLU A 315 2.75 -1.30 -24.55
CA GLU A 315 2.16 -2.57 -24.97
C GLU A 315 1.89 -3.52 -23.80
N MET A 316 2.38 -3.21 -22.59
CA MET A 316 2.33 -4.13 -21.46
C MET A 316 0.89 -4.36 -20.98
N THR A 317 0.19 -3.31 -20.56
CA THR A 317 -1.16 -3.47 -20.02
C THR A 317 -2.17 -3.86 -21.10
N LYS A 318 -1.95 -3.43 -22.36
CA LYS A 318 -2.79 -3.79 -23.49
C LYS A 318 -2.82 -5.30 -23.75
N LYS A 319 -1.68 -5.97 -23.58
CA LYS A 319 -1.52 -7.40 -23.86
C LYS A 319 -1.88 -8.27 -22.67
N TRP A 320 -1.53 -7.83 -21.47
CA TRP A 320 -1.47 -8.71 -20.30
C TRP A 320 -2.34 -8.26 -19.13
N MET A 321 -3.07 -7.14 -19.21
CA MET A 321 -3.86 -6.65 -18.07
C MET A 321 -5.33 -6.45 -18.44
N ASN A 322 -6.19 -7.30 -17.87
CA ASN A 322 -7.64 -7.21 -17.96
C ASN A 322 -8.24 -6.39 -16.81
N SER A 323 -7.57 -6.36 -15.65
CA SER A 323 -8.01 -5.63 -14.47
C SER A 323 -8.05 -4.10 -14.69
N ALA A 324 -8.93 -3.43 -13.93
CA ALA A 324 -9.02 -1.97 -13.97
C ALA A 324 -7.80 -1.28 -13.32
N SER A 325 -7.30 -1.85 -12.22
CA SER A 325 -6.10 -1.41 -11.50
C SER A 325 -4.93 -2.36 -11.75
N ALA A 326 -3.72 -1.81 -11.83
CA ALA A 326 -2.49 -2.59 -11.93
C ALA A 326 -2.09 -3.27 -10.61
N PHE A 327 -2.78 -2.97 -9.49
CA PHE A 327 -2.59 -3.62 -8.19
C PHE A 327 -3.56 -4.78 -7.95
N SER A 328 -4.65 -4.88 -8.72
CA SER A 328 -5.45 -6.11 -8.75
C SER A 328 -4.69 -7.21 -9.50
N VAL A 329 -5.03 -8.48 -9.31
CA VAL A 329 -4.51 -9.54 -10.18
C VAL A 329 -4.95 -9.28 -11.62
N TRP A 330 -4.02 -9.29 -12.57
CA TRP A 330 -4.20 -8.75 -13.92
C TRP A 330 -5.17 -9.55 -14.79
N ASP A 331 -5.34 -10.84 -14.52
CA ASP A 331 -6.33 -11.71 -15.17
C ASP A 331 -7.69 -11.74 -14.44
N ALA A 332 -7.88 -10.88 -13.42
CA ALA A 332 -9.17 -10.76 -12.75
C ALA A 332 -10.28 -10.41 -13.76
N PRO A 333 -11.47 -11.02 -13.64
CA PRO A 333 -12.58 -10.75 -14.54
C PRO A 333 -13.02 -9.28 -14.42
N PRO A 334 -13.57 -8.70 -15.50
CA PRO A 334 -14.09 -7.34 -15.47
C PRO A 334 -15.16 -7.21 -14.38
N GLN A 335 -15.07 -6.15 -13.57
CA GLN A 335 -16.07 -5.87 -12.55
C GLN A 335 -17.39 -5.47 -13.21
N SER A 336 -18.51 -5.96 -12.67
CA SER A 336 -19.83 -5.54 -13.12
C SER A 336 -20.06 -4.07 -12.84
N GLU A 337 -20.69 -3.36 -13.79
CA GLU A 337 -21.07 -1.98 -13.59
C GLU A 337 -22.08 -1.87 -12.44
N LYS A 338 -21.74 -1.03 -11.46
CA LYS A 338 -22.64 -0.69 -10.35
C LYS A 338 -23.44 0.55 -10.71
N HIS A 339 -24.74 0.38 -11.01
CA HIS A 339 -25.63 1.48 -11.39
C HIS A 339 -26.08 2.36 -10.21
N VAL A 340 -25.97 1.89 -8.97
CA VAL A 340 -26.27 2.70 -7.77
C VAL A 340 -25.14 3.74 -7.58
N PRO A 341 -25.46 5.04 -7.40
CA PRO A 341 -24.47 6.08 -7.15
C PRO A 341 -23.58 5.73 -5.94
N LEU A 342 -22.27 5.99 -6.05
CA LEU A 342 -21.27 5.54 -5.07
C LEU A 342 -21.64 5.87 -3.62
N TYR A 343 -22.06 7.11 -3.34
CA TYR A 343 -22.41 7.56 -1.99
C TYR A 343 -23.72 6.98 -1.44
N LEU A 344 -24.48 6.24 -2.24
CA LEU A 344 -25.77 5.64 -1.87
C LEU A 344 -25.71 4.11 -1.82
N ARG A 345 -24.52 3.50 -2.01
CA ARG A 345 -24.33 2.05 -1.96
C ARG A 345 -24.35 1.55 -0.52
N ILE A 346 -24.97 0.40 -0.29
CA ILE A 346 -25.05 -0.26 1.02
C ILE A 346 -24.05 -1.44 1.01
N PRO A 347 -23.16 -1.54 2.03
CA PRO A 347 -22.14 -2.60 2.13
C PRO A 347 -22.66 -4.04 2.14
#